data_AF-A0A8S4DB83-F1
#
_entry.id   AF-A0A8S4DB83-F1
#
_cell.length_a   1.000
_cell.length_b   1.000
_cell.length_c   1.000
_cell.angle_alpha   90.00
_cell.angle_beta   90.00
_cell.angle_gamma   90.00
#
_symmetry.space_group_name_H-M   'P 1'
#
loop_
_entity.id
_entity.type
_entity.pdbx_description
1 polymer ?
#
loop_
_entity_poly.entity_id
_entity_poly.type
_entity_poly.pdbx_seq_one_letter_code
_entity_poly.pdbx_strand_id
1 'polypeptide(L)'
;MENNTDHTEQNNCAPLSVQDVDVDFLPIVYEIIRSVERDLHDNSAKVRESQDCSQKVLELQKKFDAARAQILRLPGIDYNKQDQLKQFEILRTQLKLKRELLQKTLFRYLANNERLVQKLAESYPVRRAAQLAVAMFYKGKDKLADVDPVKVNSLMSFFKRFSQNMKEGIEDAKKQLKK
;
A
#
# COMPACT_ATOMS: atom_id res chain seq x y z
N MET A 1 -7.57 41.46 -0.76
CA MET A 1 -7.55 40.08 -1.27
C MET A 1 -6.89 39.25 -0.20
N GLU A 2 -7.72 38.55 0.57
CA GLU A 2 -7.33 37.63 1.63
C GLU A 2 -6.54 36.46 1.05
N ASN A 3 -5.51 36.01 1.76
CA ASN A 3 -5.05 34.63 1.65
C ASN A 3 -4.60 34.16 3.03
N ASN A 4 -5.46 33.31 3.59
CA ASN A 4 -5.33 32.63 4.85
C ASN A 4 -4.16 31.64 4.80
N THR A 5 -3.17 31.83 5.69
CA THR A 5 -2.26 30.78 6.13
C THR A 5 -2.88 30.07 7.32
N ASP A 6 -3.72 29.07 7.06
CA ASP A 6 -4.25 28.19 8.09
C ASP A 6 -3.30 27.03 8.38
N HIS A 7 -2.73 27.08 9.58
CA HIS A 7 -2.54 25.99 10.52
C HIS A 7 -2.13 24.62 9.96
N THR A 8 -0.82 24.46 9.81
CA THR A 8 -0.17 23.14 9.84
C THR A 8 -0.08 22.66 11.29
N GLU A 9 -1.20 22.17 11.85
CA GLU A 9 -1.13 21.31 13.04
C GLU A 9 -0.86 19.88 12.59
N GLN A 10 0.42 19.55 12.51
CA GLN A 10 0.91 18.17 12.47
C GLN A 10 0.64 17.51 13.81
N ASN A 11 -0.57 16.98 13.99
CA ASN A 11 -0.81 15.94 14.98
C ASN A 11 -0.33 14.61 14.40
N ASN A 12 0.82 14.14 14.89
CA ASN A 12 1.22 12.74 14.85
C ASN A 12 0.09 11.90 15.46
N CYS A 13 -0.79 11.36 14.64
CA CYS A 13 -1.80 10.40 15.07
C CYS A 13 -1.67 9.21 14.13
N ALA A 14 -1.29 8.06 14.67
CA ALA A 14 -1.44 6.81 13.94
C ALA A 14 -2.90 6.74 13.44
N PRO A 15 -3.14 6.30 12.19
CA PRO A 15 -4.51 6.22 11.69
C PRO A 15 -5.31 5.29 12.61
N LEU A 16 -6.37 5.84 13.22
CA LEU A 16 -7.30 5.09 14.04
C LEU A 16 -7.84 3.92 13.21
N SER A 17 -7.68 2.69 13.70
CA SER A 17 -8.23 1.52 13.03
C SER A 17 -9.67 1.28 13.48
N VAL A 18 -10.43 0.57 12.65
CA VAL A 18 -11.81 0.16 12.98
C VAL A 18 -11.86 -0.66 14.27
N GLN A 19 -10.81 -1.42 14.59
CA GLN A 19 -10.73 -2.23 15.80
C GLN A 19 -10.51 -1.41 17.08
N ASP A 20 -10.07 -0.16 16.95
CA ASP A 20 -9.77 0.70 18.11
C ASP A 20 -11.01 1.49 18.59
N VAL A 21 -12.14 1.38 17.88
CA VAL A 21 -13.38 2.07 18.22
C VAL A 21 -14.11 1.29 19.31
N ASP A 22 -14.29 1.89 20.48
CA ASP A 22 -15.06 1.30 21.58
C ASP A 22 -16.56 1.30 21.25
N VAL A 23 -17.07 0.14 20.85
CA VAL A 23 -18.49 -0.09 20.53
C VAL A 23 -19.18 -1.04 21.50
N ASP A 24 -18.55 -1.32 22.65
CA ASP A 24 -19.07 -2.24 23.65
C ASP A 24 -20.07 -1.54 24.59
N PHE A 25 -21.28 -1.31 24.05
CA PHE A 25 -22.38 -0.67 24.79
C PHE A 25 -23.26 -1.67 25.54
N LEU A 26 -23.24 -2.94 25.12
CA LEU A 26 -24.16 -3.97 25.58
C LEU A 26 -24.15 -4.19 27.10
N PRO A 27 -23.01 -4.16 27.81
CA PRO A 27 -22.99 -4.27 29.27
C PRO A 27 -23.79 -3.16 29.95
N ILE A 28 -23.62 -1.90 29.52
CA ILE A 28 -24.30 -0.75 30.11
C ILE A 28 -25.79 -0.80 29.80
N VAL A 29 -26.17 -1.15 28.56
CA VAL A 29 -27.57 -1.32 28.15
C VAL A 29 -28.25 -2.41 28.98
N TYR A 30 -27.61 -3.57 29.15
CA TYR A 30 -28.13 -4.66 29.97
C TYR A 30 -28.35 -4.23 31.41
N GLU A 31 -27.40 -3.49 31.99
CA GLU A 31 -27.53 -3.00 33.36
C GLU A 31 -28.68 -2.01 33.54
N ILE A 32 -28.92 -1.13 32.57
CA ILE A 32 -30.06 -0.19 32.57
C ILE A 32 -31.37 -0.97 32.52
N ILE A 33 -31.53 -1.88 31.55
CA ILE A 33 -32.73 -2.71 31.40
C ILE A 33 -33.00 -3.47 32.72
N ARG A 34 -31.96 -4.11 33.28
CA ARG A 34 -32.06 -4.85 34.54
C ARG A 34 -32.38 -3.98 35.76
N SER A 35 -32.01 -2.70 35.76
CA SER A 35 -32.40 -1.77 36.85
C SER A 35 -33.84 -1.30 36.72
N VAL A 36 -34.37 -1.18 35.49
CA VAL A 36 -35.75 -0.74 35.24
C VAL A 36 -36.75 -1.87 35.48
N GLU A 37 -36.39 -3.11 35.13
CA GLU A 37 -37.25 -4.29 35.31
C GLU A 37 -37.29 -4.81 36.76
N ARG A 38 -36.53 -4.22 37.69
CA ARG A 38 -36.42 -4.69 39.06
C ARG A 38 -37.57 -4.14 39.92
N ASP A 39 -38.49 -5.00 40.34
CA ASP A 39 -39.55 -4.63 41.28
C ASP A 39 -38.99 -4.46 42.71
N LEU A 40 -38.80 -3.20 43.11
CA LEU A 40 -38.38 -2.84 44.46
C LEU A 40 -39.60 -2.54 45.35
N HIS A 41 -39.62 -3.05 46.58
CA HIS A 41 -40.67 -2.75 47.56
C HIS A 41 -40.29 -1.66 48.58
N ASP A 42 -39.00 -1.35 48.73
CA ASP A 42 -38.50 -0.31 49.64
C ASP A 42 -38.25 1.03 48.90
N ASN A 43 -38.83 2.12 49.42
CA ASN A 43 -38.70 3.47 48.85
C ASN A 43 -37.26 4.00 48.90
N SER A 44 -36.48 3.65 49.92
CA SER A 44 -35.06 4.05 50.01
C SER A 44 -34.23 3.39 48.90
N ALA A 45 -34.46 2.08 48.67
CA ALA A 45 -33.83 1.33 47.61
C ALA A 45 -34.20 1.85 46.20
N LYS A 46 -35.48 2.25 45.99
CA LYS A 46 -35.94 2.84 44.73
C LYS A 46 -35.21 4.12 44.35
N VAL A 47 -35.00 5.02 45.31
CA VAL A 47 -34.31 6.29 45.06
C VAL A 47 -32.86 6.05 44.65
N ARG A 48 -32.17 5.13 45.35
CA ARG A 48 -30.78 4.79 45.05
C ARG A 48 -30.65 4.13 43.67
N GLU A 49 -31.47 3.14 43.35
CA GLU A 49 -31.41 2.47 42.04
C GLU A 49 -31.79 3.40 40.88
N SER A 50 -32.74 4.32 41.09
CA SER A 50 -33.08 5.35 40.10
C SER A 50 -31.90 6.28 39.82
N GLN A 51 -31.16 6.68 40.86
CA GLN A 51 -29.96 7.49 40.73
C GLN A 51 -28.84 6.73 39.98
N ASP A 52 -28.60 5.47 40.33
CA ASP A 52 -27.60 4.62 39.66
C ASP A 52 -27.97 4.37 38.19
N CYS A 53 -29.25 4.12 37.90
CA CYS A 53 -29.75 3.98 36.53
C CYS A 53 -29.52 5.26 35.72
N SER A 54 -29.81 6.43 36.31
CA SER A 54 -29.58 7.72 35.67
C SER A 54 -28.10 7.95 35.36
N GLN A 55 -27.19 7.53 36.25
CA GLN A 55 -25.74 7.59 36.00
C GLN A 55 -25.32 6.70 34.83
N LYS A 56 -25.85 5.47 34.75
CA LYS A 56 -25.55 4.54 33.63
C LYS A 56 -26.08 5.06 32.29
N VAL A 57 -27.22 5.74 32.29
CA VAL A 57 -27.74 6.41 31.09
C VAL A 57 -26.79 7.51 30.62
N LEU A 58 -26.25 8.31 31.54
CA LEU A 58 -25.26 9.34 31.22
C LEU A 58 -23.93 8.73 30.74
N GLU A 59 -23.50 7.62 31.32
CA GLU A 59 -22.32 6.89 30.87
C GLU A 59 -22.50 6.36 29.44
N LEU A 60 -23.65 5.74 29.15
CA LEU A 60 -24.00 5.26 27.83
C LEU A 60 -24.00 6.40 26.79
N GLN A 61 -24.59 7.55 27.14
CA GLN A 61 -24.58 8.73 26.28
C GLN A 61 -23.15 9.19 25.98
N LYS A 62 -22.30 9.30 27.00
CA LYS A 62 -20.90 9.69 26.84
C LYS A 62 -20.13 8.70 25.98
N LYS A 63 -20.38 7.40 26.13
CA LYS A 63 -19.80 6.36 25.27
C LYS A 63 -20.23 6.50 23.82
N PHE A 64 -21.51 6.79 23.55
CA PHE A 64 -21.97 7.03 22.17
C PHE A 64 -21.31 8.25 21.55
N ASP A 65 -21.17 9.34 22.28
CA ASP A 65 -20.54 10.56 21.75
C ASP A 65 -19.06 10.35 21.48
N ALA A 66 -18.36 9.61 22.34
CA ALA A 66 -16.97 9.20 22.11
C ALA A 66 -16.84 8.31 20.86
N ALA A 67 -17.69 7.29 20.72
CA ALA A 67 -17.68 6.40 19.56
C ALA A 67 -17.97 7.16 18.26
N ARG A 68 -18.95 8.08 18.25
CA ARG A 68 -19.22 8.95 17.10
C ARG A 68 -18.01 9.80 16.72
N ALA A 69 -17.36 10.42 17.72
CA ALA A 69 -16.16 11.22 17.47
C ALA A 69 -15.00 10.40 16.89
N GLN A 70 -14.86 9.14 17.31
CA GLN A 70 -13.86 8.22 16.76
C GLN A 70 -14.21 7.78 15.34
N ILE A 71 -15.48 7.44 15.07
CA ILE A 71 -15.95 7.04 13.74
C ILE A 71 -15.71 8.15 12.72
N LEU A 72 -16.00 9.41 13.07
CA LEU A 72 -15.76 10.56 12.20
C LEU A 72 -14.27 10.80 11.88
N ARG A 73 -13.37 10.26 12.69
CA ARG A 73 -11.92 10.33 12.46
C ARG A 73 -11.38 9.16 11.65
N LEU A 74 -12.21 8.17 11.30
CA LEU A 74 -11.76 7.01 10.54
C LEU A 74 -11.35 7.43 9.12
N PRO A 75 -10.17 6.99 8.65
CA PRO A 75 -9.71 7.34 7.31
C PRO A 75 -10.64 6.74 6.26
N GLY A 76 -10.97 7.53 5.26
CA GLY A 76 -11.77 7.05 4.13
C GLY A 76 -13.29 7.16 4.33
N ILE A 77 -13.78 7.59 5.50
CA ILE A 77 -15.22 7.70 5.79
C ILE A 77 -15.95 8.73 4.91
N ASP A 78 -15.23 9.77 4.47
CA ASP A 78 -15.78 10.81 3.59
C ASP A 78 -15.96 10.37 2.14
N TYR A 79 -15.40 9.22 1.76
CA TYR A 79 -15.38 8.77 0.37
C TYR A 79 -16.42 7.70 0.11
N ASN A 80 -17.17 7.89 -0.97
CA ASN A 80 -17.95 6.80 -1.54
C ASN A 80 -17.03 5.76 -2.17
N LYS A 81 -17.49 4.50 -2.25
CA LYS A 81 -16.77 3.38 -2.86
C LYS A 81 -16.17 3.70 -4.24
N GLN A 82 -16.93 4.40 -5.08
CA GLN A 82 -16.48 4.76 -6.42
C GLN A 82 -15.28 5.72 -6.38
N ASP A 83 -15.29 6.68 -5.46
CA ASP A 83 -14.21 7.67 -5.33
C ASP A 83 -12.98 7.06 -4.67
N GLN A 84 -13.15 6.14 -3.73
CA GLN A 84 -12.04 5.33 -3.20
C GLN A 84 -11.33 4.54 -4.31
N LEU A 85 -12.08 3.90 -5.21
CA LEU A 85 -11.51 3.17 -6.34
C LEU A 85 -10.81 4.09 -7.35
N LYS A 86 -11.38 5.26 -7.65
CA LYS A 86 -10.72 6.26 -8.51
C LYS A 86 -9.38 6.70 -7.91
N GLN A 87 -9.35 7.03 -6.61
CA GLN A 87 -8.12 7.41 -5.92
C GLN A 87 -7.08 6.29 -5.96
N PHE A 88 -7.51 5.04 -5.81
CA PHE A 88 -6.63 3.89 -5.93
C PHE A 88 -6.00 3.77 -7.33
N GLU A 89 -6.80 3.92 -8.40
CA GLU A 89 -6.28 3.89 -9.78
C GLU A 89 -5.34 5.07 -10.07
N ILE A 90 -5.66 6.26 -9.57
CA ILE A 90 -4.76 7.42 -9.64
C ILE A 90 -3.44 7.10 -8.93
N LEU A 91 -3.48 6.53 -7.73
CA LEU A 91 -2.28 6.18 -6.98
C LEU A 91 -1.44 5.12 -7.71
N ARG A 92 -2.09 4.13 -8.30
CA ARG A 92 -1.43 3.09 -9.11
C ARG A 92 -0.72 3.68 -10.33
N THR A 93 -1.38 4.58 -11.05
CA THR A 93 -0.78 5.27 -12.21
C THR A 93 0.37 6.18 -11.78
N GLN A 94 0.23 6.93 -10.68
CA GLN A 94 1.30 7.74 -10.10
C GLN A 94 2.53 6.91 -9.74
N LEU A 95 2.36 5.76 -9.08
CA LEU A 95 3.47 4.87 -8.73
C LEU A 95 4.17 4.33 -9.98
N LYS A 96 3.41 3.94 -11.02
CA LYS A 96 3.97 3.49 -12.28
C LYS A 96 4.83 4.59 -12.92
N LEU A 97 4.31 5.81 -13.02
CA LEU A 97 5.03 6.95 -13.60
C LEU A 97 6.28 7.32 -12.78
N LYS A 98 6.16 7.38 -11.44
CA LYS A 98 7.31 7.63 -10.56
C LYS A 98 8.40 6.56 -10.74
N ARG A 99 8.03 5.29 -10.85
CA ARG A 99 8.97 4.19 -11.12
C ARG A 99 9.67 4.35 -12.48
N GLU A 100 8.93 4.68 -13.53
CA GLU A 100 9.49 4.89 -14.87
C GLU A 100 10.46 6.08 -14.88
N LEU A 101 10.12 7.18 -14.20
CA LEU A 101 11.01 8.33 -14.05
C LEU A 101 12.28 7.96 -13.30
N LEU A 102 12.17 7.28 -12.17
CA LEU A 102 13.33 6.80 -11.40
C LEU A 102 14.21 5.86 -12.22
N GLN A 103 13.62 4.98 -13.02
CA GLN A 103 14.39 4.10 -13.90
C GLN A 103 15.15 4.90 -14.98
N LYS A 104 14.50 5.89 -15.60
CA LYS A 104 15.13 6.76 -16.60
C LYS A 104 16.27 7.59 -15.99
N THR A 105 16.06 8.17 -14.82
CA THR A 105 17.08 8.99 -14.14
C THR A 105 18.23 8.14 -13.66
N LEU A 106 17.96 6.97 -13.07
CA LEU A 106 18.99 6.02 -12.65
C LEU A 106 19.81 5.53 -13.84
N PHE A 107 19.16 5.13 -14.94
CA PHE A 107 19.86 4.70 -16.15
C PHE A 107 20.75 5.82 -16.70
N ARG A 108 20.24 7.06 -16.76
CA ARG A 108 21.02 8.22 -17.18
C ARG A 108 22.22 8.46 -16.26
N TYR A 109 22.03 8.38 -14.95
CA TYR A 109 23.11 8.56 -13.97
C TYR A 109 24.18 7.47 -14.10
N LEU A 110 23.77 6.20 -14.23
CA LEU A 110 24.68 5.08 -14.43
C LEU A 110 25.41 5.17 -15.78
N ALA A 111 24.72 5.57 -16.85
CA ALA A 111 25.28 5.73 -18.18
C ALA A 111 26.22 6.95 -18.31
N ASN A 112 26.08 7.96 -17.45
CA ASN A 112 27.01 9.09 -17.40
C ASN A 112 28.34 8.74 -16.71
N ASN A 113 28.44 7.58 -16.06
CA ASN A 113 29.68 7.11 -15.46
C ASN A 113 30.51 6.32 -16.47
N GLU A 114 31.43 7.01 -17.17
CA GLU A 114 32.26 6.42 -18.24
C GLU A 114 32.96 5.12 -17.83
N ARG A 115 33.53 5.05 -16.61
CA ARG A 115 34.20 3.84 -16.10
C ARG A 115 33.26 2.64 -15.93
N LEU A 116 32.00 2.88 -15.57
CA LEU A 116 31.00 1.83 -15.44
C LEU A 116 30.54 1.36 -16.82
N VAL A 117 30.29 2.30 -17.73
CA VAL A 117 29.94 1.99 -19.13
C VAL A 117 31.06 1.16 -19.79
N GLN A 118 32.32 1.54 -19.57
CA GLN A 118 33.48 0.82 -20.11
C GLN A 118 33.59 -0.60 -19.54
N LYS A 119 33.49 -0.78 -18.22
CA LYS A 119 33.44 -2.12 -17.60
C LYS A 119 32.25 -2.95 -18.08
N LEU A 120 31.10 -2.30 -18.31
CA LEU A 120 29.90 -2.97 -18.81
C LEU A 120 30.07 -3.38 -20.28
N ALA A 121 30.67 -2.54 -21.12
CA ALA A 121 30.99 -2.85 -22.51
C ALA A 121 32.06 -3.94 -22.64
N GLU A 122 33.01 -3.96 -21.71
CA GLU A 122 33.99 -5.03 -21.60
C GLU A 122 33.38 -6.36 -21.13
N SER A 123 32.20 -6.35 -20.50
CA SER A 123 31.52 -7.57 -20.08
C SER A 123 31.08 -8.44 -21.25
N TYR A 124 31.27 -9.76 -21.10
CA TYR A 124 30.92 -10.77 -22.10
C TYR A 124 29.46 -10.68 -22.63
N PRO A 125 28.42 -10.52 -21.79
CA PRO A 125 27.05 -10.48 -22.28
C PRO A 125 26.76 -9.25 -23.15
N VAL A 126 27.28 -8.07 -22.79
CA VAL A 126 27.06 -6.84 -23.57
C VAL A 126 27.83 -6.90 -24.88
N ARG A 127 29.07 -7.40 -24.86
CA ARG A 127 29.86 -7.60 -26.09
C ARG A 127 29.19 -8.57 -27.05
N ARG A 128 28.63 -9.69 -26.54
CA ARG A 128 27.90 -10.66 -27.35
C ARG A 128 26.60 -10.07 -27.93
N ALA A 129 25.88 -9.29 -27.15
CA ALA A 129 24.68 -8.59 -27.61
C ALA A 129 25.00 -7.55 -28.70
N ALA A 130 26.07 -6.77 -28.53
CA ALA A 130 26.55 -5.81 -29.53
C ALA A 130 26.98 -6.52 -30.83
N GLN A 131 27.74 -7.62 -30.73
CA GLN A 131 28.11 -8.44 -31.89
C GLN A 131 26.89 -9.00 -32.63
N LEU A 132 25.87 -9.44 -31.89
CA LEU A 132 24.63 -9.93 -32.49
C LEU A 132 23.83 -8.81 -33.16
N ALA A 133 23.76 -7.63 -32.55
CA ALA A 133 23.11 -6.45 -33.14
C ALA A 133 23.83 -5.99 -34.42
N VAL A 134 25.17 -5.93 -34.39
CA VAL A 134 25.99 -5.61 -35.57
C VAL A 134 25.80 -6.66 -36.67
N ALA A 135 25.80 -7.96 -36.31
CA ALA A 135 25.54 -9.03 -37.27
C ALA A 135 24.14 -8.92 -37.88
N MET A 136 23.11 -8.59 -37.10
CA MET A 136 21.75 -8.35 -37.62
C MET A 136 21.68 -7.10 -38.50
N PHE A 137 22.38 -6.01 -38.15
CA PHE A 137 22.37 -4.78 -38.93
C PHE A 137 23.08 -4.93 -40.29
N TYR A 138 24.26 -5.56 -40.30
CA TYR A 138 25.04 -5.76 -41.53
C TYR A 138 24.57 -6.95 -42.37
N LYS A 139 23.97 -7.99 -41.76
CA LYS A 139 23.36 -9.11 -42.52
C LYS A 139 21.88 -8.87 -42.85
N GLY A 140 21.29 -7.81 -42.33
CA GLY A 140 19.85 -7.51 -42.34
C GLY A 140 19.27 -6.94 -43.62
N LYS A 141 19.90 -7.15 -44.78
CA LYS A 141 19.24 -6.88 -46.08
C LYS A 141 19.13 -8.08 -47.00
N ASP A 142 20.05 -9.05 -46.97
CA ASP A 142 20.03 -10.16 -47.95
C ASP A 142 19.90 -11.58 -47.35
N LYS A 143 19.95 -11.77 -46.02
CA LYS A 143 20.03 -13.14 -45.42
C LYS A 143 19.19 -13.37 -44.15
N LEU A 144 17.98 -12.81 -44.07
CA LEU A 144 17.05 -13.10 -42.98
C LEU A 144 16.42 -14.51 -43.05
N ALA A 145 16.62 -15.25 -44.15
CA ALA A 145 16.12 -16.61 -44.34
C ALA A 145 17.11 -17.72 -43.92
N ASP A 146 18.37 -17.41 -43.63
CA ASP A 146 19.45 -18.41 -43.48
C ASP A 146 20.13 -18.34 -42.09
N VAL A 147 19.39 -17.91 -41.07
CA VAL A 147 19.87 -17.95 -39.68
C VAL A 147 19.64 -19.36 -39.13
N ASP A 148 20.71 -20.13 -38.93
CA ASP A 148 20.71 -21.48 -38.35
C ASP A 148 19.72 -21.58 -37.15
N PRO A 149 18.61 -22.33 -37.27
CA PRO A 149 17.59 -22.45 -36.22
C PRO A 149 18.15 -23.03 -34.92
N VAL A 150 19.23 -23.82 -35.03
CA VAL A 150 19.94 -24.45 -33.90
C VAL A 150 20.61 -23.41 -33.00
N LYS A 151 21.23 -22.36 -33.58
CA LYS A 151 21.90 -21.31 -32.78
C LYS A 151 20.89 -20.40 -32.08
N VAL A 152 19.76 -20.12 -32.73
CA VAL A 152 18.65 -19.36 -32.13
C VAL A 152 18.03 -20.15 -30.98
N ASN A 153 17.85 -21.47 -31.14
CA ASN A 153 17.31 -22.33 -30.09
C ASN A 153 18.25 -22.44 -28.87
N SER A 154 19.57 -22.49 -29.10
CA SER A 154 20.56 -22.43 -28.02
C SER A 154 20.56 -21.09 -27.29
N LEU A 155 20.32 -19.98 -28.00
CA LEU A 155 20.23 -18.65 -27.40
C LEU A 155 18.92 -18.49 -26.60
N MET A 156 17.83 -19.07 -27.10
CA MET A 156 16.54 -19.01 -26.44
C MET A 156 16.47 -19.88 -25.19
N SER A 157 17.13 -21.04 -25.20
CA SER A 157 17.33 -21.86 -23.99
C SER A 157 18.21 -21.17 -22.95
N PHE A 158 19.23 -20.41 -23.38
CA PHE A 158 20.00 -19.55 -22.47
C PHE A 158 19.15 -18.43 -21.88
N PHE A 159 18.38 -17.68 -22.69
CA PHE A 159 17.48 -16.64 -22.18
C PHE A 159 16.42 -17.18 -21.22
N LYS A 160 15.91 -18.39 -21.48
CA LYS A 160 14.96 -19.06 -20.59
C LYS A 160 15.59 -19.39 -19.24
N ARG A 161 16.80 -19.96 -19.22
CA ARG A 161 17.56 -20.24 -17.99
C ARG A 161 17.95 -18.96 -17.25
N PHE A 162 18.39 -17.94 -17.98
CA PHE A 162 18.77 -16.65 -17.41
C PHE A 162 17.58 -15.92 -16.77
N SER A 163 16.44 -15.88 -17.46
CA SER A 163 15.20 -15.30 -16.93
C SER A 163 14.73 -16.03 -15.67
N GLN A 164 14.84 -17.35 -15.66
CA GLN A 164 14.50 -18.17 -14.51
C GLN A 164 15.40 -17.86 -13.29
N ASN A 165 16.73 -17.80 -13.49
CA ASN A 165 17.67 -17.46 -12.43
C ASN A 165 17.50 -16.02 -11.91
N MET A 166 17.19 -15.07 -12.79
CA MET A 166 16.89 -13.68 -12.39
C MET A 166 15.60 -13.59 -11.56
N LYS A 167 14.57 -14.35 -11.94
CA LYS A 167 13.30 -14.39 -11.21
C LYS A 167 13.49 -14.97 -9.81
N GLU A 168 14.25 -16.06 -9.70
CA GLU A 168 14.61 -16.68 -8.42
C GLU A 168 15.45 -15.73 -7.56
N GLY A 169 16.45 -15.05 -8.12
CA GLY A 169 17.26 -14.06 -7.40
C GLY A 169 16.45 -12.84 -6.92
N ILE A 170 15.47 -12.37 -7.69
CA ILE A 170 14.58 -11.29 -7.29
C ILE A 170 13.62 -11.74 -6.17
N GLU A 171 13.10 -12.96 -6.24
CA GLU A 171 12.24 -13.53 -5.19
C GLU A 171 13.01 -13.76 -3.89
N ASP A 172 14.27 -14.20 -3.97
CA ASP A 172 15.12 -14.42 -2.80
C ASP A 172 15.54 -13.09 -2.15
N ALA A 173 15.92 -12.09 -2.95
CA ALA A 173 16.17 -10.73 -2.45
C ALA A 173 14.92 -10.12 -1.80
N LYS A 174 13.72 -10.38 -2.34
CA LYS A 174 12.43 -9.95 -1.75
C LYS A 174 12.13 -10.65 -0.42
N LYS A 175 12.55 -11.91 -0.25
CA LYS A 175 12.43 -12.64 1.02
C LYS A 175 13.42 -12.12 2.06
N GLN A 176 14.65 -11.78 1.66
CA GLN A 176 15.65 -11.19 2.54
C GLN A 176 15.27 -9.79 3.02
N LEU A 177 14.60 -8.99 2.18
CA LEU A 177 14.07 -7.66 2.55
C LEU A 177 12.82 -7.70 3.45
N LYS A 178 12.21 -8.88 3.62
CA LYS A 178 11.00 -9.09 4.45
C LYS A 178 11.31 -9.77 5.79
N LYS A 179 12.59 -10.07 6.05
CA LYS A 179 13.16 -10.42 7.36
C LYS A 179 13.70 -9.15 8.00
#